data_AF-A0A924HVD9-F1
#
_entry.id   AF-A0A924HVD9-F1
#
_cell.length_a   1.000
_cell.length_b   1.000
_cell.length_c   1.000
_cell.angle_alpha   90.00
_cell.angle_beta   90.00
_cell.angle_gamma   90.00
#
_symmetry.space_group_name_H-M   'P 1'
#
loop_
_entity.id
_entity.type
_entity.pdbx_description
1 polymer ?
#
loop_
_entity_poly.entity_id
_entity_poly.type
_entity_poly.pdbx_seq_one_letter_code
_entity_poly.pdbx_strand_id
1 'polypeptide(L)'
;MFDPRTPGQRAPMLRAATVVTFAILASTAFTASAATRSVGPGQTYATPCSAIAAAANGDIIEIAGGNTYSGDVCGIFASNLTIRGVNGRPKIDAAGRNAGGKGIWVVVGNDITIENVEMFGATVPDQNGAALRLEGTNFTMRGSFLHDNENGILSGANTSSNILIETSEFGHNGYGTGLTHNLYIGQNASLTFRYNYSHDANVGHNLKSRALVNTISFNRFSSTPPGQAGTTASGQPSYEIDLPNAGTSYVIGNVIEQPAANQNPAMLAYGEEGASNPGNDLYVVNNTFLNDNSSSGVFLFIGSSVRTPVLAQNNILGGTGNFSTQASTIDRTNYRSLAPAFVDRLGYNLTPASGAAFLKAGSPVGVSASGVSLAPTAQYRHLAAFDPRQPASATDIGAYAGAVAQTPAPTPTPTPTPTPTPTPTPTPTPTPTPTPTPT
;
A
#
# COMPACT_ATOMS: atom_id res chain seq x y z
N MET A 1 -98.35 14.10 26.70
CA MET A 1 -98.88 14.04 28.08
C MET A 1 -97.70 14.26 29.03
N PHE A 2 -97.72 15.41 29.71
CA PHE A 2 -97.04 15.82 30.95
C PHE A 2 -95.52 15.53 31.23
N ASP A 3 -94.81 16.65 31.39
CA ASP A 3 -93.59 17.07 32.15
C ASP A 3 -92.99 16.10 33.21
N PRO A 4 -91.68 16.12 33.56
CA PRO A 4 -91.13 17.19 34.43
C PRO A 4 -89.62 17.59 34.31
N ARG A 5 -89.33 18.86 34.70
CA ARG A 5 -88.17 19.42 35.46
C ARG A 5 -87.03 20.18 34.74
N THR A 6 -87.12 21.52 34.86
CA THR A 6 -86.17 22.58 35.35
C THR A 6 -84.61 22.47 35.23
N PRO A 7 -83.92 23.64 35.20
CA PRO A 7 -82.65 23.86 34.48
C PRO A 7 -81.40 24.02 35.36
N GLY A 8 -80.22 23.71 34.81
CA GLY A 8 -78.91 23.97 35.43
C GLY A 8 -78.00 24.81 34.52
N GLN A 9 -77.73 26.05 34.94
CA GLN A 9 -76.75 26.96 34.34
C GLN A 9 -75.32 26.49 34.63
N ARG A 10 -74.46 26.47 33.60
CA ARG A 10 -73.02 26.17 33.71
C ARG A 10 -72.21 27.45 33.86
N ALA A 11 -71.30 27.46 34.84
CA ALA A 11 -70.29 28.50 35.06
C ALA A 11 -69.20 28.47 33.96
N PRO A 12 -68.51 29.60 33.68
CA PRO A 12 -67.43 29.65 32.71
C PRO A 12 -66.11 29.16 33.33
N MET A 13 -65.45 28.21 32.68
CA MET A 13 -64.07 27.80 33.02
C MET A 13 -63.08 28.85 32.50
N LEU A 14 -62.34 29.47 33.43
CA LEU A 14 -61.11 30.23 33.16
C LEU A 14 -60.06 29.30 32.53
N ARG A 15 -59.58 29.64 31.32
CA ARG A 15 -58.39 29.02 30.72
C ARG A 15 -57.14 29.68 31.30
N ALA A 16 -56.40 28.96 32.14
CA ALA A 16 -55.05 29.33 32.52
C ALA A 16 -54.11 29.10 31.32
N ALA A 17 -53.46 30.16 30.84
CA ALA A 17 -52.43 30.09 29.82
C ALA A 17 -51.09 29.72 30.48
N THR A 18 -50.64 28.48 30.28
CA THR A 18 -49.31 28.04 30.68
C THR A 18 -48.27 28.67 29.76
N VAL A 19 -47.49 29.62 30.27
CA VAL A 19 -46.31 30.16 29.59
C VAL A 19 -45.20 29.10 29.66
N VAL A 20 -44.95 28.42 28.55
CA VAL A 20 -43.80 27.52 28.39
C VAL A 20 -42.59 28.36 28.01
N THR A 21 -41.68 28.56 28.95
CA THR A 21 -40.39 29.20 28.71
C THR A 21 -39.51 28.23 27.91
N PHE A 22 -39.32 28.47 26.62
CA PHE A 22 -38.33 27.75 25.81
C PHE A 22 -36.93 28.17 26.28
N ALA A 23 -36.27 27.31 27.06
CA ALA A 23 -34.84 27.42 27.27
C ALA A 23 -34.13 27.09 25.95
N ILE A 24 -33.64 28.11 25.27
CA ILE A 24 -32.72 27.94 24.12
C ILE A 24 -31.42 27.39 24.71
N LEU A 25 -31.27 26.06 24.74
CA LEU A 25 -29.96 25.44 24.87
C LEU A 25 -29.18 25.80 23.61
N ALA A 26 -28.29 26.79 23.72
CA ALA A 26 -27.24 26.99 22.74
C ALA A 26 -26.33 25.75 22.77
N SER A 27 -26.63 24.77 21.93
CA SER A 27 -25.71 23.69 21.60
C SER A 27 -24.53 24.30 20.84
N THR A 28 -23.50 24.70 21.58
CA THR A 28 -22.19 24.94 21.00
C THR A 28 -21.70 23.63 20.40
N ALA A 29 -21.96 23.43 19.11
CA ALA A 29 -21.31 22.42 18.32
C ALA A 29 -19.83 22.76 18.30
N PHE A 30 -19.07 22.27 19.28
CA PHE A 30 -17.63 22.21 19.18
C PHE A 30 -17.33 21.33 17.97
N THR A 31 -16.91 21.96 16.87
CA THR A 31 -16.14 21.26 15.86
C THR A 31 -14.89 20.75 16.56
N ALA A 32 -14.90 19.48 16.95
CA ALA A 32 -13.70 18.83 17.47
C ALA A 32 -12.67 18.85 16.35
N SER A 33 -11.79 19.86 16.38
CA SER A 33 -10.61 19.88 15.51
C SER A 33 -9.69 18.77 16.00
N ALA A 34 -9.37 17.82 15.12
CA ALA A 34 -8.29 16.88 15.34
C ALA A 34 -7.03 17.65 15.78
N ALA A 35 -6.42 17.27 16.89
CA ALA A 35 -5.19 17.90 17.34
C ALA A 35 -4.00 17.28 16.59
N THR A 36 -3.00 18.10 16.25
CA THR A 36 -1.71 17.61 15.78
C THR A 36 -0.73 17.52 16.95
N ARG A 37 -0.11 16.36 17.13
CA ARG A 37 0.83 16.06 18.22
C ARG A 37 2.22 15.83 17.64
N SER A 38 3.12 16.77 17.87
CA SER A 38 4.50 16.71 17.39
C SER A 38 5.38 15.86 18.31
N VAL A 39 6.16 14.96 17.69
CA VAL A 39 7.02 13.98 18.35
C VAL A 39 8.46 14.15 17.88
N GLY A 40 9.41 14.12 18.82
CA GLY A 40 10.85 14.11 18.55
C GLY A 40 11.67 14.95 19.52
N PRO A 41 12.99 15.04 19.32
CA PRO A 41 13.86 15.83 20.18
C PRO A 41 13.39 17.28 20.30
N GLY A 42 13.16 17.73 21.54
CA GLY A 42 12.69 19.10 21.84
C GLY A 42 11.21 19.39 21.52
N GLN A 43 10.44 18.40 21.06
CA GLN A 43 8.99 18.52 20.85
C GLN A 43 8.20 18.24 22.14
N THR A 44 6.91 18.56 22.12
CA THR A 44 5.97 18.27 23.24
C THR A 44 6.04 16.81 23.70
N TYR A 45 6.16 15.89 22.75
CA TYR A 45 6.33 14.47 23.02
C TYR A 45 7.72 14.02 22.57
N ALA A 46 8.49 13.42 23.47
CA ALA A 46 9.83 12.93 23.14
C ALA A 46 9.78 11.66 22.27
N THR A 47 8.77 10.80 22.47
CA THR A 47 8.64 9.52 21.75
C THR A 47 7.24 9.31 21.15
N PRO A 48 7.12 8.55 20.05
CA PRO A 48 5.83 8.20 19.43
C PRO A 48 4.82 7.67 20.43
N CYS A 49 5.19 6.70 21.26
CA CYS A 49 4.27 6.05 22.20
C CYS A 49 3.77 7.00 23.29
N SER A 50 4.56 8.01 23.67
CA SER A 50 4.08 9.05 24.60
C SER A 50 3.00 9.95 23.97
N ALA A 51 3.10 10.25 22.67
CA ALA A 51 2.05 10.98 21.96
C ALA A 51 0.82 10.10 21.69
N ILE A 52 1.04 8.83 21.32
CA ILE A 52 -0.03 7.84 21.10
C ILE A 52 -0.85 7.66 22.38
N ALA A 53 -0.21 7.53 23.54
CA ALA A 53 -0.90 7.39 24.81
C ALA A 53 -1.75 8.61 25.19
N ALA A 54 -1.37 9.80 24.71
CA ALA A 54 -2.10 11.04 24.97
C ALA A 54 -3.16 11.36 23.91
N ALA A 55 -3.18 10.63 22.78
CA ALA A 55 -4.03 10.92 21.63
C ALA A 55 -5.51 10.63 21.91
N ALA A 56 -6.37 11.53 21.41
CA ALA A 56 -7.79 11.32 21.32
C ALA A 56 -8.16 10.84 19.91
N ASN A 57 -9.36 10.27 19.76
CA ASN A 57 -9.84 9.83 18.45
C ASN A 57 -9.81 10.99 17.44
N GLY A 58 -9.32 10.74 16.23
CA GLY A 58 -9.21 11.76 15.18
C GLY A 58 -7.87 12.50 15.14
N ASP A 59 -7.01 12.39 16.16
CA ASP A 59 -5.75 13.14 16.20
C ASP A 59 -4.74 12.70 15.11
N ILE A 60 -3.82 13.62 14.81
CA ILE A 60 -2.66 13.37 13.95
C ILE A 60 -1.41 13.38 14.83
N ILE A 61 -0.57 12.35 14.70
CA ILE A 61 0.73 12.25 15.36
C ILE A 61 1.81 12.42 14.30
N GLU A 62 2.64 13.45 14.45
CA GLU A 62 3.73 13.76 13.52
C GLU A 62 5.08 13.44 14.17
N ILE A 63 5.78 12.47 13.61
CA ILE A 63 7.04 11.94 14.16
C ILE A 63 8.21 12.49 13.35
N ALA A 64 9.09 13.24 13.99
CA ALA A 64 10.27 13.79 13.36
C ALA A 64 11.21 12.68 12.84
N GLY A 65 11.40 12.65 11.53
CA GLY A 65 12.32 11.76 10.85
C GLY A 65 13.79 12.08 11.11
N GLY A 66 14.67 11.21 10.62
CA GLY A 66 16.12 11.32 10.88
C GLY A 66 16.53 10.91 12.29
N ASN A 67 15.59 10.38 13.09
CA ASN A 67 15.81 9.87 14.43
C ASN A 67 15.46 8.38 14.52
N THR A 68 16.14 7.68 15.41
CA THR A 68 15.78 6.32 15.84
C THR A 68 15.15 6.37 17.22
N TYR A 69 13.93 5.84 17.32
CA TYR A 69 13.16 5.69 18.55
C TYR A 69 13.30 4.24 19.02
N SER A 70 14.33 3.99 19.84
CA SER A 70 14.73 2.66 20.28
C SER A 70 13.93 2.21 21.51
N GLY A 71 13.32 1.03 21.42
CA GLY A 71 12.50 0.43 22.48
C GLY A 71 11.11 1.06 22.67
N ASP A 72 10.71 1.99 21.79
CA ASP A 72 9.44 2.73 21.88
C ASP A 72 8.28 1.92 21.27
N VAL A 73 7.82 0.93 22.04
CA VAL A 73 6.76 -0.02 21.67
C VAL A 73 5.50 0.22 22.50
N CYS A 74 4.31 0.14 21.90
CA CYS A 74 3.05 0.39 22.60
C CYS A 74 1.81 -0.16 21.88
N GLY A 75 0.67 -0.13 22.58
CA GLY A 75 -0.64 -0.27 21.96
C GLY A 75 -1.20 1.08 21.50
N ILE A 76 -1.89 1.08 20.36
CA ILE A 76 -2.61 2.24 19.80
C ILE A 76 -4.10 1.98 20.02
N PHE A 77 -4.71 2.69 20.98
CA PHE A 77 -6.10 2.44 21.42
C PHE A 77 -7.12 3.43 20.85
N ALA A 78 -6.72 4.69 20.63
CA ALA A 78 -7.59 5.67 20.00
C ALA A 78 -7.80 5.33 18.52
N SER A 79 -9.00 5.64 18.02
CA SER A 79 -9.45 5.37 16.64
C SER A 79 -9.34 6.61 15.76
N ASN A 80 -9.44 6.43 14.44
CA ASN A 80 -9.37 7.50 13.45
C ASN A 80 -8.07 8.32 13.58
N LEU A 81 -6.96 7.67 13.95
CA LEU A 81 -5.65 8.31 14.08
C LEU A 81 -4.89 8.26 12.77
N THR A 82 -4.16 9.35 12.48
CA THR A 82 -3.07 9.32 11.51
C THR A 82 -1.75 9.43 12.25
N ILE A 83 -0.84 8.48 12.05
CA ILE A 83 0.51 8.48 12.63
C ILE A 83 1.50 8.55 11.47
N ARG A 84 2.25 9.65 11.35
CA ARG A 84 3.09 9.89 10.17
C ARG A 84 4.49 10.41 10.48
N GLY A 85 5.47 9.93 9.72
CA GLY A 85 6.81 10.52 9.69
C GLY A 85 6.83 11.85 8.94
N VAL A 86 7.46 12.87 9.52
CA VAL A 86 7.66 14.21 8.92
C VAL A 86 9.13 14.60 8.95
N ASN A 87 9.58 15.46 8.03
CA ASN A 87 10.98 15.91 7.95
C ASN A 87 12.01 14.75 7.82
N GLY A 88 11.64 13.72 7.05
CA GLY A 88 12.40 12.48 6.90
C GLY A 88 11.57 11.26 7.32
N ARG A 89 12.18 10.09 7.31
CA ARG A 89 11.56 8.85 7.82
C ARG A 89 12.07 8.56 9.24
N PRO A 90 11.21 8.49 10.27
CA PRO A 90 11.58 8.01 11.60
C PRO A 90 11.77 6.50 11.59
N LYS A 91 12.73 6.04 12.40
CA LYS A 91 13.02 4.62 12.61
C LYS A 91 12.48 4.19 13.96
N ILE A 92 11.57 3.22 13.97
CA ILE A 92 11.02 2.62 15.18
C ILE A 92 11.69 1.27 15.38
N ASP A 93 12.66 1.26 16.29
CA ASP A 93 13.48 0.08 16.60
C ASP A 93 12.91 -0.60 17.83
N ALA A 94 12.52 -1.88 17.71
CA ALA A 94 11.99 -2.64 18.82
C ALA A 94 13.00 -2.77 19.97
N ALA A 95 14.31 -2.84 19.68
CA ALA A 95 15.40 -2.91 20.66
C ALA A 95 15.20 -3.97 21.77
N GLY A 96 14.71 -5.15 21.40
CA GLY A 96 14.41 -6.25 22.34
C GLY A 96 13.16 -6.02 23.21
N ARG A 97 12.37 -4.98 22.92
CA ARG A 97 11.07 -4.69 23.55
C ARG A 97 9.94 -5.08 22.62
N ASN A 98 8.78 -5.36 23.20
CA ASN A 98 7.53 -5.55 22.47
C ASN A 98 6.36 -5.05 23.32
N ALA A 99 5.27 -4.68 22.64
CA ALA A 99 4.00 -4.37 23.25
C ALA A 99 3.17 -5.65 23.38
N GLY A 100 2.84 -6.00 24.63
CA GLY A 100 1.91 -7.09 24.95
C GLY A 100 2.32 -8.49 24.50
N GLY A 101 3.61 -8.75 24.25
CA GLY A 101 4.07 -10.02 23.69
C GLY A 101 3.75 -10.19 22.22
N LYS A 102 3.42 -9.11 21.48
CA LYS A 102 2.87 -9.20 20.11
C LYS A 102 3.67 -8.48 19.04
N GLY A 103 4.19 -7.28 19.32
CA GLY A 103 4.84 -6.49 18.27
C GLY A 103 5.36 -5.13 18.70
N ILE A 104 5.85 -4.33 17.76
CA ILE A 104 6.30 -2.94 18.02
C ILE A 104 5.09 -2.08 18.35
N TRP A 105 4.14 -1.98 17.41
CA TRP A 105 2.85 -1.34 17.65
C TRP A 105 1.70 -2.34 17.54
N VAL A 106 0.88 -2.41 18.59
CA VAL A 106 -0.37 -3.19 18.60
C VAL A 106 -1.53 -2.24 18.30
N VAL A 107 -2.08 -2.33 17.10
CA VAL A 107 -3.10 -1.44 16.56
C VAL A 107 -4.49 -1.95 17.00
N VAL A 108 -4.97 -1.44 18.12
CA VAL A 108 -6.28 -1.81 18.71
C VAL A 108 -7.40 -0.89 18.24
N GLY A 109 -7.10 0.40 18.05
CA GLY A 109 -8.04 1.40 17.53
C GLY A 109 -8.50 1.09 16.10
N ASN A 110 -9.67 1.60 15.74
CA ASN A 110 -10.23 1.47 14.40
C ASN A 110 -9.77 2.62 13.48
N ASP A 111 -9.83 2.41 12.17
CA ASP A 111 -9.60 3.44 11.15
C ASP A 111 -8.23 4.12 11.29
N ILE A 112 -7.19 3.31 11.51
CA ILE A 112 -5.83 3.80 11.74
C ILE A 112 -5.10 3.94 10.41
N THR A 113 -4.42 5.08 10.25
CA THR A 113 -3.52 5.35 9.12
C THR A 113 -2.09 5.51 9.62
N ILE A 114 -1.15 4.75 9.04
CA ILE A 114 0.29 4.86 9.31
C ILE A 114 1.03 5.26 8.04
N GLU A 115 1.83 6.33 8.09
CA GLU A 115 2.52 6.85 6.91
C GLU A 115 4.00 7.13 7.16
N ASN A 116 4.85 6.77 6.20
CA ASN A 116 6.27 7.14 6.19
C ASN A 116 7.01 6.78 7.49
N VAL A 117 6.94 5.52 7.93
CA VAL A 117 7.73 5.02 9.08
C VAL A 117 8.61 3.84 8.65
N GLU A 118 9.79 3.70 9.25
CA GLU A 118 10.63 2.50 9.17
C GLU A 118 10.48 1.74 10.49
N MET A 119 10.22 0.43 10.45
CA MET A 119 9.99 -0.38 11.66
C MET A 119 10.72 -1.72 11.58
N PHE A 120 11.52 -2.02 12.61
CA PHE A 120 12.36 -3.23 12.62
C PHE A 120 12.67 -3.79 14.01
N GLY A 121 13.14 -5.04 14.03
CA GLY A 121 13.66 -5.71 15.22
C GLY A 121 12.60 -6.38 16.09
N ALA A 122 11.34 -6.49 15.65
CA ALA A 122 10.29 -7.12 16.44
C ALA A 122 10.60 -8.62 16.65
N THR A 123 10.76 -9.01 17.91
CA THR A 123 11.00 -10.38 18.36
C THR A 123 10.21 -10.62 19.64
N VAL A 124 9.50 -11.74 19.72
CA VAL A 124 8.72 -12.15 20.90
C VAL A 124 8.97 -13.63 21.24
N PRO A 125 8.68 -14.08 22.47
CA PRO A 125 9.00 -15.45 22.89
C PRO A 125 8.35 -16.57 22.07
N ASP A 126 7.19 -16.34 21.47
CA ASP A 126 6.48 -17.33 20.63
C ASP A 126 6.87 -17.26 19.15
N GLN A 127 7.90 -16.47 18.81
CA GLN A 127 8.49 -16.38 17.48
C GLN A 127 7.53 -15.84 16.41
N ASN A 128 6.59 -14.97 16.81
CA ASN A 128 5.52 -14.47 15.96
C ASN A 128 5.32 -12.94 16.05
N GLY A 129 6.36 -12.20 16.41
CA GLY A 129 6.35 -10.78 16.72
C GLY A 129 6.24 -9.92 15.48
N ALA A 130 5.29 -8.99 15.45
CA ALA A 130 5.06 -8.14 14.28
C ALA A 130 5.63 -6.72 14.45
N ALA A 131 6.06 -6.06 13.37
CA ALA A 131 6.18 -4.60 13.42
C ALA A 131 4.80 -3.98 13.71
N LEU A 132 3.77 -4.43 13.00
CA LEU A 132 2.38 -4.03 13.22
C LEU A 132 1.48 -5.23 13.48
N ARG A 133 0.94 -5.31 14.70
CA ARG A 133 -0.11 -6.28 15.06
C ARG A 133 -1.46 -5.61 14.91
N LEU A 134 -2.28 -6.04 13.96
CA LEU A 134 -3.58 -5.43 13.68
C LEU A 134 -4.70 -6.17 14.43
N GLU A 135 -5.36 -5.49 15.36
CA GLU A 135 -6.47 -6.01 16.17
C GLU A 135 -7.77 -5.20 16.00
N GLY A 136 -7.67 -3.94 15.56
CA GLY A 136 -8.81 -3.08 15.23
C GLY A 136 -9.45 -3.35 13.87
N THR A 137 -10.43 -2.51 13.52
CA THR A 137 -11.16 -2.53 12.24
C THR A 137 -10.67 -1.41 11.34
N ASN A 138 -10.42 -1.72 10.06
CA ASN A 138 -9.90 -0.83 9.03
C ASN A 138 -8.49 -0.33 9.32
N PHE A 139 -7.61 -0.47 8.34
CA PHE A 139 -6.22 -0.06 8.47
C PHE A 139 -5.68 0.43 7.14
N THR A 140 -4.88 1.48 7.17
CA THR A 140 -4.18 2.02 6.01
C THR A 140 -2.70 2.22 6.29
N MET A 141 -1.83 1.77 5.39
CA MET A 141 -0.39 2.05 5.44
C MET A 141 0.13 2.62 4.11
N ARG A 142 0.96 3.67 4.20
CA ARG A 142 1.57 4.32 3.03
C ARG A 142 3.04 4.65 3.24
N GLY A 143 3.88 4.49 2.21
CA GLY A 143 5.23 5.06 2.22
C GLY A 143 6.16 4.51 3.30
N SER A 144 5.85 3.36 3.89
CA SER A 144 6.55 2.80 5.06
C SER A 144 7.46 1.63 4.68
N PHE A 145 8.42 1.29 5.54
CA PHE A 145 9.34 0.16 5.35
C PHE A 145 9.39 -0.71 6.61
N LEU A 146 8.94 -1.96 6.49
CA LEU A 146 8.89 -2.91 7.60
C LEU A 146 9.85 -4.07 7.31
N HIS A 147 10.91 -4.20 8.11
CA HIS A 147 11.97 -5.18 7.83
C HIS A 147 12.62 -5.74 9.09
N ASP A 148 13.30 -6.89 8.95
CA ASP A 148 14.03 -7.54 10.04
C ASP A 148 13.17 -7.75 11.31
N ASN A 149 11.90 -8.13 11.11
CA ASN A 149 10.98 -8.54 12.16
C ASN A 149 10.65 -10.03 12.01
N GLU A 150 10.09 -10.67 13.04
CA GLU A 150 9.52 -12.01 12.84
C GLU A 150 8.34 -11.96 11.84
N ASN A 151 7.45 -10.97 11.95
CA ASN A 151 6.48 -10.57 10.92
C ASN A 151 6.56 -9.07 10.62
N GLY A 152 6.35 -8.68 9.36
CA GLY A 152 6.11 -7.25 9.07
C GLY A 152 4.73 -6.83 9.60
N ILE A 153 3.67 -7.36 9.00
CA ILE A 153 2.28 -7.19 9.46
C ILE A 153 1.69 -8.54 9.86
N LEU A 154 0.97 -8.57 10.99
CA LEU A 154 0.16 -9.72 11.40
C LEU A 154 -1.23 -9.28 11.87
N SER A 155 -2.27 -9.60 11.10
CA SER A 155 -3.66 -9.35 11.49
C SER A 155 -4.40 -10.60 11.97
N GLY A 156 -5.39 -10.42 12.83
CA GLY A 156 -6.42 -11.42 13.10
C GLY A 156 -7.49 -11.51 12.01
N ALA A 157 -8.55 -12.27 12.29
CA ALA A 157 -9.78 -12.30 11.47
C ALA A 157 -10.73 -11.18 11.90
N ASN A 158 -11.20 -10.39 10.93
CA ASN A 158 -12.19 -9.34 11.12
C ASN A 158 -12.88 -9.04 9.78
N THR A 159 -13.99 -9.71 9.50
CA THR A 159 -14.73 -9.59 8.23
C THR A 159 -15.43 -8.23 8.04
N SER A 160 -15.30 -7.30 8.99
CA SER A 160 -15.70 -5.90 8.83
C SER A 160 -14.53 -4.97 8.45
N SER A 161 -13.29 -5.48 8.47
CA SER A 161 -12.08 -4.69 8.27
C SER A 161 -11.64 -4.66 6.80
N ASN A 162 -11.37 -3.46 6.29
CA ASN A 162 -10.72 -3.23 5.01
C ASN A 162 -9.30 -2.75 5.23
N ILE A 163 -8.33 -3.44 4.62
CA ILE A 163 -6.91 -3.12 4.76
C ILE A 163 -6.39 -2.57 3.44
N LEU A 164 -5.82 -1.36 3.46
CA LEU A 164 -5.13 -0.73 2.34
C LEU A 164 -3.64 -0.60 2.67
N ILE A 165 -2.79 -1.13 1.80
CA ILE A 165 -1.34 -0.97 1.89
C ILE A 165 -0.84 -0.53 0.53
N GLU A 166 -0.21 0.64 0.48
CA GLU A 166 0.32 1.17 -0.77
C GLU A 166 1.67 1.85 -0.64
N THR A 167 2.44 1.86 -1.73
CA THR A 167 3.74 2.57 -1.82
C THR A 167 4.71 2.22 -0.68
N SER A 168 4.64 0.98 -0.19
CA SER A 168 5.39 0.52 0.98
C SER A 168 6.32 -0.63 0.64
N GLU A 169 7.32 -0.84 1.50
CA GLU A 169 8.36 -1.85 1.34
C GLU A 169 8.34 -2.83 2.52
N PHE A 170 8.60 -4.11 2.22
CA PHE A 170 8.75 -5.18 3.19
C PHE A 170 9.94 -6.04 2.80
N GLY A 171 10.88 -6.23 3.72
CA GLY A 171 12.12 -6.97 3.45
C GLY A 171 12.58 -7.78 4.64
N HIS A 172 13.14 -8.97 4.44
CA HIS A 172 13.83 -9.73 5.49
C HIS A 172 13.00 -10.05 6.76
N ASN A 173 11.67 -9.97 6.68
CA ASN A 173 10.86 -10.43 7.80
C ASN A 173 10.73 -11.96 7.73
N GLY A 174 10.71 -12.61 8.88
CA GLY A 174 10.64 -14.06 8.98
C GLY A 174 11.54 -14.59 10.09
N TYR A 175 11.03 -15.55 10.86
CA TYR A 175 11.81 -16.24 11.89
C TYR A 175 12.65 -17.41 11.32
N GLY A 176 12.41 -17.82 10.07
CA GLY A 176 13.12 -18.94 9.43
C GLY A 176 12.40 -20.29 9.49
N THR A 177 11.23 -20.38 10.12
CA THR A 177 10.44 -21.64 10.24
C THR A 177 9.36 -21.79 9.17
N GLY A 178 9.03 -20.71 8.45
CA GLY A 178 7.94 -20.66 7.46
C GLY A 178 6.57 -20.32 8.02
N LEU A 179 6.46 -20.07 9.32
CA LEU A 179 5.20 -19.70 9.98
C LEU A 179 5.00 -18.19 10.11
N THR A 180 6.02 -17.39 9.80
CA THR A 180 5.96 -15.93 9.82
C THR A 180 6.35 -15.35 8.46
N HIS A 181 5.95 -14.11 8.21
CA HIS A 181 5.89 -13.58 6.85
C HIS A 181 6.21 -12.09 6.79
N ASN A 182 6.52 -11.58 5.59
CA ASN A 182 6.51 -10.13 5.35
C ASN A 182 5.13 -9.54 5.67
N LEU A 183 4.07 -10.18 5.21
CA LEU A 183 2.70 -9.82 5.56
C LEU A 183 1.83 -11.06 5.75
N TYR A 184 1.13 -11.12 6.88
CA TYR A 184 0.02 -12.03 7.13
C TYR A 184 -1.26 -11.24 7.39
N ILE A 185 -2.19 -11.34 6.44
CA ILE A 185 -3.54 -10.80 6.56
C ILE A 185 -4.50 -11.95 6.85
N GLY A 186 -5.12 -11.94 8.02
CA GLY A 186 -6.17 -12.87 8.42
C GLY A 186 -7.46 -12.70 7.60
N GLN A 187 -8.53 -13.37 8.02
CA GLN A 187 -9.82 -13.33 7.30
C GLN A 187 -10.51 -11.97 7.50
N ASN A 188 -10.13 -10.99 6.66
CA ASN A 188 -10.66 -9.63 6.65
C ASN A 188 -11.66 -9.43 5.50
N ALA A 189 -12.44 -8.34 5.52
CA ALA A 189 -13.38 -8.02 4.44
C ALA A 189 -12.64 -7.86 3.11
N SER A 190 -11.57 -7.06 3.10
CA SER A 190 -10.73 -6.89 1.92
C SER A 190 -9.28 -6.56 2.25
N LEU A 191 -8.40 -6.92 1.31
CA LEU A 191 -7.05 -6.40 1.18
C LEU A 191 -6.90 -5.68 -0.15
N THR A 192 -6.45 -4.42 -0.12
CA THR A 192 -5.89 -3.73 -1.29
C THR A 192 -4.39 -3.55 -1.07
N PHE A 193 -3.58 -4.22 -1.89
CA PHE A 193 -2.12 -4.19 -1.85
C PHE A 193 -1.62 -3.67 -3.20
N ARG A 194 -1.13 -2.42 -3.26
CA ARG A 194 -0.70 -1.81 -4.53
C ARG A 194 0.56 -0.96 -4.47
N TYR A 195 1.34 -0.97 -5.54
CA TYR A 195 2.58 -0.16 -5.65
C TYR A 195 3.65 -0.51 -4.61
N ASN A 196 3.56 -1.68 -3.99
CA ASN A 196 4.47 -2.10 -2.92
C ASN A 196 5.64 -2.91 -3.46
N TYR A 197 6.70 -2.97 -2.66
CA TYR A 197 7.80 -3.92 -2.82
C TYR A 197 7.80 -4.90 -1.64
N SER A 198 7.57 -6.19 -1.87
CA SER A 198 7.75 -7.21 -0.83
C SER A 198 8.79 -8.20 -1.29
N HIS A 199 9.86 -8.37 -0.51
CA HIS A 199 11.02 -9.13 -0.93
C HIS A 199 11.69 -9.87 0.22
N ASP A 200 12.48 -10.89 -0.14
CA ASP A 200 13.44 -11.53 0.75
C ASP A 200 12.86 -11.99 2.10
N ALA A 201 11.63 -12.50 2.15
CA ALA A 201 11.11 -13.12 3.37
C ALA A 201 12.09 -14.21 3.86
N ASN A 202 12.47 -14.16 5.14
CA ASN A 202 13.37 -15.11 5.77
C ASN A 202 12.62 -16.42 6.08
N VAL A 203 12.39 -17.20 5.02
CA VAL A 203 11.39 -18.27 4.97
C VAL A 203 9.98 -17.69 5.18
N GLY A 204 8.93 -18.42 4.79
CA GLY A 204 7.56 -17.90 4.81
C GLY A 204 7.21 -17.20 3.50
N HIS A 205 6.38 -16.16 3.51
CA HIS A 205 5.78 -15.62 2.29
C HIS A 205 6.03 -14.13 2.17
N ASN A 206 6.18 -13.66 0.93
CA ASN A 206 6.21 -12.23 0.66
C ASN A 206 4.81 -11.61 0.86
N LEU A 207 3.73 -12.37 0.63
CA LEU A 207 2.36 -12.01 1.04
C LEU A 207 1.53 -13.26 1.33
N LYS A 208 0.89 -13.31 2.51
CA LYS A 208 -0.18 -14.27 2.82
C LYS A 208 -1.46 -13.51 3.16
N SER A 209 -2.57 -13.79 2.48
CA SER A 209 -3.85 -13.14 2.74
C SER A 209 -5.04 -14.11 2.72
N ARG A 210 -5.84 -14.07 3.78
CA ARG A 210 -7.12 -14.79 3.91
C ARG A 210 -8.34 -13.89 3.67
N ALA A 211 -8.13 -12.66 3.23
CA ALA A 211 -9.23 -11.73 3.02
C ALA A 211 -10.25 -12.25 2.00
N LEU A 212 -11.53 -11.90 2.19
CA LEU A 212 -12.63 -12.36 1.32
C LEU A 212 -12.49 -11.80 -0.11
N VAL A 213 -11.95 -10.58 -0.22
CA VAL A 213 -11.63 -9.92 -1.49
C VAL A 213 -10.19 -9.42 -1.46
N ASN A 214 -9.41 -9.77 -2.48
CA ASN A 214 -8.01 -9.35 -2.60
C ASN A 214 -7.81 -8.55 -3.89
N THR A 215 -7.31 -7.32 -3.79
CA THR A 215 -6.83 -6.53 -4.92
C THR A 215 -5.32 -6.36 -4.78
N ILE A 216 -4.56 -7.18 -5.50
CA ILE A 216 -3.10 -7.21 -5.48
C ILE A 216 -2.65 -6.69 -6.84
N SER A 217 -2.24 -5.42 -6.89
CA SER A 217 -2.01 -4.76 -8.18
C SER A 217 -0.76 -3.90 -8.23
N PHE A 218 -0.03 -3.98 -9.34
CA PHE A 218 1.11 -3.10 -9.63
C PHE A 218 2.20 -3.14 -8.54
N ASN A 219 2.41 -4.30 -7.93
CA ASN A 219 3.46 -4.52 -6.95
C ASN A 219 4.67 -5.18 -7.59
N ARG A 220 5.76 -5.20 -6.83
CA ARG A 220 6.88 -6.11 -7.07
C ARG A 220 7.02 -7.08 -5.90
N PHE A 221 7.02 -8.36 -6.24
CA PHE A 221 7.51 -9.45 -5.42
C PHE A 221 8.79 -9.95 -6.08
N SER A 222 9.92 -9.88 -5.38
CA SER A 222 11.17 -10.43 -5.89
C SER A 222 12.14 -10.70 -4.75
N SER A 223 13.27 -11.34 -5.01
CA SER A 223 14.43 -11.28 -4.13
C SER A 223 15.43 -10.26 -4.61
N THR A 224 16.22 -9.71 -3.69
CA THR A 224 17.42 -8.97 -4.05
C THR A 224 18.53 -9.96 -4.42
N PRO A 225 19.30 -9.75 -5.52
CA PRO A 225 20.42 -10.59 -5.88
C PRO A 225 21.41 -10.68 -4.71
N PRO A 226 21.96 -11.88 -4.42
CA PRO A 226 22.99 -12.03 -3.40
C PRO A 226 24.16 -11.06 -3.64
N GLY A 227 24.53 -10.27 -2.63
CA GLY A 227 25.71 -9.40 -2.66
C GLY A 227 25.47 -7.93 -2.98
N GLN A 228 24.21 -7.46 -3.06
CA GLN A 228 23.93 -6.03 -3.04
C GLN A 228 24.05 -5.47 -1.61
N ALA A 229 24.36 -4.18 -1.46
CA ALA A 229 24.44 -3.55 -0.14
C ALA A 229 23.07 -3.62 0.55
N GLY A 230 23.01 -4.15 1.77
CA GLY A 230 21.76 -4.38 2.50
C GLY A 230 21.16 -5.79 2.32
N THR A 231 21.75 -6.65 1.49
CA THR A 231 21.34 -8.06 1.38
C THR A 231 22.11 -8.87 2.44
N THR A 232 21.42 -9.35 3.48
CA THR A 232 21.83 -10.61 4.11
C THR A 232 21.46 -11.73 3.14
N ALA A 233 22.02 -12.94 3.25
CA ALA A 233 21.79 -14.01 2.27
C ALA A 233 20.30 -14.08 1.90
N SER A 234 19.96 -13.80 0.63
CA SER A 234 18.60 -13.73 0.08
C SER A 234 17.72 -14.70 0.82
N GLY A 235 16.69 -14.19 1.51
CA GLY A 235 15.71 -15.07 2.14
C GLY A 235 15.28 -16.15 1.16
N GLN A 236 14.92 -17.32 1.65
CA GLN A 236 14.35 -18.37 0.81
C GLN A 236 12.82 -18.31 0.96
N PRO A 237 12.12 -17.36 0.31
CA PRO A 237 10.67 -17.32 0.39
C PRO A 237 10.11 -18.66 -0.09
N SER A 238 8.97 -19.01 0.49
CA SER A 238 8.09 -20.08 0.01
C SER A 238 7.27 -19.49 -1.16
N TYR A 239 5.97 -19.27 -0.97
CA TYR A 239 5.16 -18.55 -1.96
C TYR A 239 5.48 -17.04 -2.03
N GLU A 240 5.50 -16.48 -3.23
CA GLU A 240 5.54 -15.03 -3.45
C GLU A 240 4.22 -14.39 -3.02
N ILE A 241 3.12 -15.05 -3.36
CA ILE A 241 1.76 -14.68 -2.96
C ILE A 241 1.02 -15.96 -2.57
N ASP A 242 0.46 -15.98 -1.37
CA ASP A 242 -0.39 -17.05 -0.86
C ASP A 242 -1.79 -16.52 -0.50
N LEU A 243 -2.80 -17.08 -1.15
CA LEU A 243 -4.22 -16.82 -0.93
C LEU A 243 -4.90 -18.13 -0.48
N PRO A 244 -4.58 -18.63 0.72
CA PRO A 244 -4.76 -20.04 1.07
C PRO A 244 -6.23 -20.45 1.16
N ASN A 245 -7.13 -19.51 1.47
CA ASN A 245 -8.57 -19.77 1.59
C ASN A 245 -9.40 -19.34 0.37
N ALA A 246 -8.74 -19.10 -0.77
CA ALA A 246 -9.35 -18.46 -1.94
C ALA A 246 -9.95 -17.09 -1.56
N GLY A 247 -11.04 -16.67 -2.21
CA GLY A 247 -11.60 -15.32 -2.13
C GLY A 247 -11.62 -14.64 -3.50
N THR A 248 -12.52 -13.70 -3.73
CA THR A 248 -12.55 -12.97 -5.01
C THR A 248 -11.26 -12.16 -5.16
N SER A 249 -10.40 -12.54 -6.09
CA SER A 249 -9.02 -12.06 -6.11
C SER A 249 -8.60 -11.53 -7.48
N TYR A 250 -8.05 -10.31 -7.47
CA TYR A 250 -7.53 -9.61 -8.63
C TYR A 250 -6.03 -9.46 -8.48
N VAL A 251 -5.28 -10.21 -9.27
CA VAL A 251 -3.82 -10.14 -9.34
C VAL A 251 -3.46 -9.49 -10.67
N ILE A 252 -3.23 -8.18 -10.66
CA ILE A 252 -3.16 -7.38 -11.89
C ILE A 252 -1.88 -6.56 -11.98
N GLY A 253 -1.14 -6.69 -13.08
CA GLY A 253 -0.02 -5.77 -13.35
C GLY A 253 1.18 -5.91 -12.42
N ASN A 254 1.32 -7.03 -11.70
CA ASN A 254 2.42 -7.24 -10.77
C ASN A 254 3.66 -7.81 -11.46
N VAL A 255 4.83 -7.52 -10.92
CA VAL A 255 6.04 -8.32 -11.12
C VAL A 255 6.11 -9.34 -10.00
N ILE A 256 6.19 -10.63 -10.34
CA ILE A 256 6.25 -11.74 -9.39
C ILE A 256 7.46 -12.58 -9.76
N GLU A 257 8.56 -12.43 -9.03
CA GLU A 257 9.83 -13.07 -9.31
C GLU A 257 10.22 -14.00 -8.16
N GLN A 258 10.37 -15.29 -8.45
CA GLN A 258 10.79 -16.28 -7.48
C GLN A 258 12.30 -16.54 -7.63
N PRO A 259 13.09 -16.41 -6.55
CA PRO A 259 14.53 -16.68 -6.60
C PRO A 259 14.85 -18.15 -6.88
N ALA A 260 16.05 -18.39 -7.40
CA ALA A 260 16.58 -19.74 -7.63
C ALA A 260 16.61 -20.57 -6.33
N ALA A 261 16.96 -19.94 -5.21
CA ALA A 261 16.88 -20.52 -3.89
C ALA A 261 15.54 -20.16 -3.25
N ASN A 262 14.59 -21.09 -3.26
CA ASN A 262 13.27 -20.94 -2.67
C ASN A 262 12.89 -22.19 -1.85
N GLN A 263 11.94 -22.05 -0.94
CA GLN A 263 11.44 -23.14 -0.09
C GLN A 263 10.24 -23.86 -0.69
N ASN A 264 9.57 -23.22 -1.66
CA ASN A 264 8.43 -23.81 -2.35
C ASN A 264 8.42 -23.38 -3.81
N PRO A 265 8.27 -24.31 -4.77
CA PRO A 265 8.34 -23.98 -6.20
C PRO A 265 7.11 -23.23 -6.72
N ALA A 266 6.04 -23.06 -5.95
CA ALA A 266 4.88 -22.30 -6.41
C ALA A 266 5.05 -20.79 -6.16
N MET A 267 4.67 -19.98 -7.13
CA MET A 267 4.80 -18.52 -7.05
C MET A 267 3.52 -17.88 -6.50
N LEU A 268 2.39 -18.12 -7.16
CA LEU A 268 1.06 -17.74 -6.70
C LEU A 268 0.29 -18.99 -6.26
N ALA A 269 0.04 -19.12 -4.96
CA ALA A 269 -0.83 -20.16 -4.40
C ALA A 269 -2.23 -19.62 -4.12
N TYR A 270 -3.26 -20.37 -4.50
CA TYR A 270 -4.67 -19.98 -4.34
C TYR A 270 -5.54 -21.17 -3.94
N GLY A 271 -6.17 -21.07 -2.77
CA GLY A 271 -7.07 -22.09 -2.23
C GLY A 271 -6.37 -23.36 -1.75
N GLU A 272 -5.06 -23.31 -1.47
CA GLU A 272 -4.27 -24.48 -1.07
C GLU A 272 -4.72 -25.08 0.27
N GLU A 273 -5.10 -24.24 1.25
CA GLU A 273 -5.68 -24.67 2.54
C GLU A 273 -7.20 -24.88 2.45
N GLY A 274 -7.77 -24.84 1.25
CA GLY A 274 -9.19 -25.05 0.96
C GLY A 274 -9.96 -23.77 0.64
N ALA A 275 -10.82 -23.83 -0.37
CA ALA A 275 -11.67 -22.75 -0.87
C ALA A 275 -12.87 -22.46 0.07
N SER A 276 -12.59 -21.99 1.28
CA SER A 276 -13.58 -21.72 2.33
C SER A 276 -14.17 -20.32 2.29
N ASN A 277 -13.54 -19.36 1.59
CA ASN A 277 -14.12 -18.04 1.38
C ASN A 277 -15.33 -18.10 0.41
N PRO A 278 -16.31 -17.18 0.52
CA PRO A 278 -17.51 -17.23 -0.32
C PRO A 278 -17.23 -17.05 -1.82
N GLY A 279 -16.27 -16.18 -2.17
CA GLY A 279 -15.84 -15.94 -3.54
C GLY A 279 -14.69 -16.87 -3.92
N ASN A 280 -14.70 -17.37 -5.16
CA ASN A 280 -13.66 -18.27 -5.67
C ASN A 280 -13.10 -17.85 -7.03
N ASP A 281 -13.42 -16.63 -7.48
CA ASP A 281 -12.94 -16.08 -8.74
C ASP A 281 -11.52 -15.53 -8.60
N LEU A 282 -10.59 -16.06 -9.39
CA LEU A 282 -9.23 -15.56 -9.49
C LEU A 282 -8.97 -15.01 -10.90
N TYR A 283 -8.61 -13.73 -10.95
CA TYR A 283 -8.20 -13.03 -12.16
C TYR A 283 -6.70 -12.71 -12.09
N VAL A 284 -5.92 -13.35 -12.96
CA VAL A 284 -4.46 -13.14 -13.08
C VAL A 284 -4.21 -12.44 -14.41
N VAL A 285 -4.09 -11.12 -14.39
CA VAL A 285 -4.12 -10.32 -15.61
C VAL A 285 -2.89 -9.42 -15.72
N ASN A 286 -2.22 -9.46 -16.87
CA ASN A 286 -1.12 -8.54 -17.17
C ASN A 286 0.03 -8.56 -16.15
N ASN A 287 0.32 -9.69 -15.53
CA ASN A 287 1.48 -9.84 -14.63
C ASN A 287 2.72 -10.29 -15.40
N THR A 288 3.89 -10.02 -14.84
CA THR A 288 5.16 -10.61 -15.30
C THR A 288 5.66 -11.55 -14.22
N PHE A 289 5.55 -12.85 -14.46
CA PHE A 289 6.15 -13.88 -13.62
C PHE A 289 7.55 -14.22 -14.13
N LEU A 290 8.52 -14.30 -13.22
CA LEU A 290 9.90 -14.70 -13.50
C LEU A 290 10.31 -15.79 -12.52
N ASN A 291 10.68 -16.97 -13.00
CA ASN A 291 11.21 -18.02 -12.15
C ASN A 291 12.71 -18.22 -12.41
N ASP A 292 13.53 -17.90 -11.41
CA ASP A 292 14.98 -18.13 -11.45
C ASP A 292 15.38 -19.53 -11.04
N ASN A 293 14.47 -20.34 -10.51
CA ASN A 293 14.70 -21.75 -10.34
C ASN A 293 14.66 -22.45 -11.70
N SER A 294 15.84 -22.71 -12.26
CA SER A 294 15.98 -23.29 -13.59
C SER A 294 15.49 -24.75 -13.69
N SER A 295 15.27 -25.43 -12.55
CA SER A 295 14.97 -26.86 -12.51
C SER A 295 13.49 -27.20 -12.36
N SER A 296 12.71 -26.33 -11.72
CA SER A 296 11.29 -26.56 -11.43
C SER A 296 10.58 -25.25 -11.09
N GLY A 297 9.24 -25.28 -11.09
CA GLY A 297 8.42 -24.13 -10.73
C GLY A 297 6.95 -24.40 -11.02
N VAL A 298 6.06 -23.69 -10.33
CA VAL A 298 4.62 -23.66 -10.60
C VAL A 298 4.18 -22.19 -10.57
N PHE A 299 3.83 -21.63 -11.73
CA PHE A 299 3.41 -20.23 -11.79
C PHE A 299 2.11 -20.01 -11.01
N LEU A 300 1.11 -20.86 -11.24
CA LEU A 300 -0.19 -20.82 -10.58
C LEU A 300 -0.48 -22.17 -9.89
N PHE A 301 -0.35 -22.21 -8.57
CA PHE A 301 -0.83 -23.34 -7.78
C PHE A 301 -2.26 -23.09 -7.35
N ILE A 302 -3.18 -23.89 -7.86
CA ILE A 302 -4.60 -23.81 -7.58
C ILE A 302 -5.02 -25.07 -6.81
N GLY A 303 -5.55 -24.86 -5.60
CA GLY A 303 -6.03 -25.93 -4.74
C GLY A 303 -7.18 -26.71 -5.36
N SER A 304 -7.24 -28.02 -5.13
CA SER A 304 -8.20 -28.93 -5.78
C SER A 304 -9.67 -28.66 -5.42
N SER A 305 -9.92 -27.91 -4.34
CA SER A 305 -11.25 -27.46 -3.92
C SER A 305 -11.78 -26.28 -4.75
N VAL A 306 -10.91 -25.55 -5.47
CA VAL A 306 -11.30 -24.44 -6.34
C VAL A 306 -11.84 -25.00 -7.66
N ARG A 307 -13.17 -24.94 -7.83
CA ARG A 307 -13.87 -25.43 -9.04
C ARG A 307 -14.04 -24.35 -10.10
N THR A 308 -14.08 -23.08 -9.70
CA THR A 308 -14.15 -21.95 -10.62
C THR A 308 -12.87 -21.89 -11.46
N PRO A 309 -12.97 -21.90 -12.79
CA PRO A 309 -11.82 -21.68 -13.67
C PRO A 309 -11.11 -20.35 -13.37
N VAL A 310 -9.80 -20.39 -13.17
CA VAL A 310 -8.97 -19.18 -13.12
C VAL A 310 -8.97 -18.50 -14.48
N LEU A 311 -9.13 -17.17 -14.52
CA LEU A 311 -8.82 -16.40 -15.72
C LEU A 311 -7.36 -15.92 -15.65
N ALA A 312 -6.51 -16.49 -16.49
CA ALA A 312 -5.14 -16.04 -16.65
C ALA A 312 -4.98 -15.41 -18.04
N GLN A 313 -4.82 -14.08 -18.09
CA GLN A 313 -4.79 -13.33 -19.35
C GLN A 313 -3.61 -12.36 -19.45
N ASN A 314 -2.96 -12.30 -20.62
CA ASN A 314 -1.90 -11.32 -20.92
C ASN A 314 -0.71 -11.34 -19.94
N ASN A 315 -0.39 -12.47 -19.30
CA ASN A 315 0.77 -12.58 -18.43
C ASN A 315 2.03 -12.98 -19.21
N ILE A 316 3.19 -12.49 -18.78
CA ILE A 316 4.48 -13.06 -19.16
C ILE A 316 4.85 -14.11 -18.14
N LEU A 317 5.28 -15.28 -18.59
CA LEU A 317 5.73 -16.41 -17.78
C LEU A 317 7.16 -16.73 -18.23
N GLY A 318 8.12 -16.19 -17.49
CA GLY A 318 9.55 -16.32 -17.72
C GLY A 318 10.17 -17.46 -16.92
N GLY A 319 10.99 -18.29 -17.54
CA GLY A 319 11.73 -19.38 -16.87
C GLY A 319 11.03 -20.74 -16.93
N THR A 320 11.59 -21.71 -16.22
CA THR A 320 11.08 -23.10 -16.14
C THR A 320 9.86 -23.18 -15.23
N GLY A 321 8.83 -23.94 -15.59
CA GLY A 321 7.74 -24.24 -14.65
C GLY A 321 6.44 -24.71 -15.29
N ASN A 322 5.61 -25.38 -14.49
CA ASN A 322 4.22 -25.65 -14.85
C ASN A 322 3.41 -24.34 -14.79
N PHE A 323 2.62 -24.07 -15.82
CA PHE A 323 1.76 -22.91 -15.86
C PHE A 323 0.68 -22.90 -14.77
N SER A 324 -0.08 -23.99 -14.64
CA SER A 324 -1.18 -24.08 -13.67
C SER A 324 -1.43 -25.52 -13.25
N THR A 325 -1.80 -25.74 -12.00
CA THR A 325 -2.26 -27.05 -11.51
C THR A 325 -3.74 -27.32 -11.81
N GLN A 326 -4.51 -26.30 -12.19
CA GLN A 326 -5.92 -26.46 -12.56
C GLN A 326 -6.06 -26.59 -14.08
N ALA A 327 -6.44 -27.78 -14.55
CA ALA A 327 -6.62 -28.06 -15.98
C ALA A 327 -7.68 -27.18 -16.67
N SER A 328 -8.66 -26.67 -15.91
CA SER A 328 -9.70 -25.77 -16.42
C SER A 328 -9.28 -24.29 -16.44
N THR A 329 -8.05 -23.92 -16.07
CA THR A 329 -7.57 -22.54 -16.16
C THR A 329 -7.76 -22.01 -17.59
N ILE A 330 -8.43 -20.86 -17.69
CA ILE A 330 -8.62 -20.15 -18.96
C ILE A 330 -7.30 -19.44 -19.28
N ASP A 331 -6.52 -20.05 -20.17
CA ASP A 331 -5.26 -19.53 -20.68
C ASP A 331 -5.51 -18.64 -21.91
N ARG A 332 -5.42 -17.31 -21.74
CA ARG A 332 -5.66 -16.35 -22.84
C ARG A 332 -4.46 -15.44 -23.05
N THR A 333 -3.86 -15.50 -24.24
CA THR A 333 -2.79 -14.58 -24.67
C THR A 333 -1.67 -14.41 -23.63
N ASN A 334 -1.33 -15.47 -22.87
CA ASN A 334 -0.14 -15.47 -22.04
C ASN A 334 1.09 -15.77 -22.91
N TYR A 335 2.19 -15.06 -22.65
CA TYR A 335 3.46 -15.28 -23.32
C TYR A 335 4.38 -16.12 -22.44
N ARG A 336 4.95 -17.19 -23.00
CA ARG A 336 5.84 -18.13 -22.30
C ARG A 336 7.20 -18.16 -22.97
N SER A 337 8.26 -17.96 -22.20
CA SER A 337 9.65 -18.07 -22.69
C SER A 337 10.59 -18.39 -21.54
N LEU A 338 11.66 -19.15 -21.79
CA LEU A 338 12.71 -19.32 -20.77
C LEU A 338 13.42 -18.00 -20.44
N ALA A 339 13.55 -17.12 -21.43
CA ALA A 339 14.19 -15.82 -21.27
C ALA A 339 13.42 -14.76 -22.09
N PRO A 340 12.36 -14.14 -21.52
CA PRO A 340 11.67 -13.03 -22.17
C PRO A 340 12.62 -11.84 -22.40
N ALA A 341 12.53 -11.20 -23.56
CA ALA A 341 13.39 -10.09 -23.96
C ALA A 341 12.94 -8.75 -23.31
N PHE A 342 13.52 -8.42 -22.15
CA PHE A 342 13.37 -7.12 -21.49
C PHE A 342 14.51 -6.17 -21.83
N VAL A 343 14.30 -4.86 -21.64
CA VAL A 343 15.34 -3.84 -21.86
C VAL A 343 16.57 -4.07 -20.97
N ASP A 344 16.37 -4.26 -19.67
CA ASP A 344 17.45 -4.61 -18.74
C ASP A 344 16.88 -5.35 -17.53
N ARG A 345 16.88 -6.68 -17.60
CA ARG A 345 16.37 -7.52 -16.50
C ARG A 345 17.20 -7.38 -15.22
N LEU A 346 18.53 -7.34 -15.34
CA LEU A 346 19.44 -7.32 -14.20
C LEU A 346 19.38 -5.98 -13.45
N GLY A 347 19.18 -4.88 -14.18
CA GLY A 347 18.88 -3.56 -13.63
C GLY A 347 17.39 -3.30 -13.39
N TYR A 348 16.55 -4.34 -13.35
CA TYR A 348 15.13 -4.27 -13.01
C TYR A 348 14.21 -3.49 -13.96
N ASN A 349 14.71 -3.14 -15.14
CA ASN A 349 13.90 -2.58 -16.21
C ASN A 349 13.24 -3.70 -17.03
N LEU A 350 12.08 -4.15 -16.56
CA LEU A 350 11.26 -5.19 -17.19
C LEU A 350 10.30 -4.64 -18.26
N THR A 351 10.60 -3.47 -18.85
CA THR A 351 9.89 -3.01 -20.05
C THR A 351 10.22 -3.94 -21.22
N PRO A 352 9.27 -4.21 -22.14
CA PRO A 352 9.54 -4.99 -23.34
C PRO A 352 10.68 -4.38 -24.17
N ALA A 353 11.68 -5.20 -24.54
CA ALA A 353 12.72 -4.77 -25.47
C ALA A 353 12.13 -4.51 -26.87
N SER A 354 12.86 -3.75 -27.70
CA SER A 354 12.50 -3.58 -29.11
C SER A 354 12.38 -4.95 -29.80
N GLY A 355 11.25 -5.19 -30.47
CA GLY A 355 10.97 -6.46 -31.16
C GLY A 355 10.53 -7.61 -30.24
N ALA A 356 10.34 -7.37 -28.94
CA ALA A 356 9.82 -8.38 -28.04
C ALA A 356 8.46 -8.93 -28.52
N ALA A 357 8.32 -10.25 -28.60
CA ALA A 357 7.11 -10.92 -29.12
C ALA A 357 5.85 -10.67 -28.27
N PHE A 358 6.00 -10.12 -27.07
CA PHE A 358 4.93 -9.79 -26.13
C PHE A 358 4.53 -8.30 -26.15
N LEU A 359 5.23 -7.48 -26.96
CA LEU A 359 4.87 -6.09 -27.23
C LEU A 359 3.66 -6.04 -28.16
N LYS A 360 2.60 -5.32 -27.76
CA LYS A 360 1.33 -5.15 -28.51
C LYS A 360 0.64 -6.45 -28.93
N ALA A 361 0.91 -7.55 -28.22
CA ALA A 361 0.45 -8.89 -28.55
C ALA A 361 -0.71 -9.38 -27.65
N GLY A 362 -1.16 -8.55 -26.71
CA GLY A 362 -2.21 -8.88 -25.76
C GLY A 362 -3.61 -8.76 -26.36
N SER A 363 -4.55 -9.52 -25.79
CA SER A 363 -5.98 -9.38 -26.12
C SER A 363 -6.65 -8.30 -25.27
N PRO A 364 -7.78 -7.72 -25.72
CA PRO A 364 -8.57 -6.79 -24.91
C PRO A 364 -8.96 -7.39 -23.56
N VAL A 365 -8.78 -6.59 -22.53
CA VAL A 365 -9.07 -6.98 -21.15
C VAL A 365 -10.48 -6.51 -20.80
N GLY A 366 -11.31 -7.43 -20.28
CA GLY A 366 -12.71 -7.17 -19.96
C GLY A 366 -12.93 -6.72 -18.51
N VAL A 367 -14.16 -6.95 -18.04
CA VAL A 367 -14.56 -6.78 -16.64
C VAL A 367 -14.73 -8.14 -15.97
N SER A 368 -14.58 -8.19 -14.65
CA SER A 368 -14.90 -9.36 -13.84
C SER A 368 -16.40 -9.66 -13.82
N ALA A 369 -16.79 -10.80 -13.25
CA ALA A 369 -18.20 -11.14 -13.05
C ALA A 369 -18.95 -10.13 -12.16
N SER A 370 -18.23 -9.44 -11.27
CA SER A 370 -18.75 -8.39 -10.40
C SER A 370 -18.65 -6.97 -11.01
N GLY A 371 -18.20 -6.84 -12.26
CA GLY A 371 -18.13 -5.57 -12.98
C GLY A 371 -16.85 -4.76 -12.74
N VAL A 372 -15.83 -5.33 -12.08
CA VAL A 372 -14.53 -4.67 -11.86
C VAL A 372 -13.72 -4.71 -13.15
N SER A 373 -13.22 -3.56 -13.61
CA SER A 373 -12.30 -3.50 -14.75
C SER A 373 -11.02 -4.26 -14.45
N LEU A 374 -10.63 -5.18 -15.34
CA LEU A 374 -9.39 -5.93 -15.21
C LEU A 374 -8.20 -5.25 -15.92
N ALA A 375 -8.46 -4.16 -16.65
CA ALA A 375 -7.44 -3.47 -17.43
C ALA A 375 -6.42 -2.77 -16.52
N PRO A 376 -5.11 -3.01 -16.70
CA PRO A 376 -4.08 -2.37 -15.88
C PRO A 376 -4.01 -0.86 -16.18
N THR A 377 -4.11 -0.03 -15.14
CA THR A 377 -4.08 1.44 -15.23
C THR A 377 -2.76 2.06 -14.77
N ALA A 378 -1.90 1.27 -14.14
CA ALA A 378 -0.60 1.67 -13.64
C ALA A 378 0.44 0.58 -13.92
N GLN A 379 1.70 0.90 -13.68
CA GLN A 379 2.81 -0.04 -13.65
C GLN A 379 3.72 0.28 -12.46
N TYR A 380 4.32 -0.74 -11.87
CA TYR A 380 5.24 -0.58 -10.76
C TYR A 380 6.46 0.25 -11.18
N ARG A 381 6.94 1.14 -10.31
CA ARG A 381 8.21 1.85 -10.46
C ARG A 381 9.05 1.56 -9.24
N HIS A 382 10.26 1.05 -9.44
CA HIS A 382 11.18 0.81 -8.33
C HIS A 382 11.72 2.14 -7.80
N LEU A 383 11.74 2.41 -6.48
CA LEU A 383 11.31 1.56 -5.37
C LEU A 383 9.90 1.94 -4.85
N ALA A 384 9.05 0.95 -4.58
CA ALA A 384 7.72 1.07 -3.95
C ALA A 384 6.88 2.26 -4.46
N ALA A 385 6.89 2.46 -5.78
CA ALA A 385 6.21 3.56 -6.46
C ALA A 385 5.49 3.05 -7.71
N PHE A 386 4.88 3.96 -8.45
CA PHE A 386 4.18 3.64 -9.68
C PHE A 386 4.24 4.78 -10.68
N ASP A 387 4.03 4.42 -11.95
CA ASP A 387 3.72 5.35 -13.03
C ASP A 387 2.36 4.99 -13.64
N PRO A 388 1.62 5.96 -14.19
CA PRO A 388 0.45 5.66 -15.00
C PRO A 388 0.82 4.76 -16.19
N ARG A 389 0.02 3.73 -16.43
CA ARG A 389 0.17 2.87 -17.61
C ARG A 389 -0.60 3.51 -18.75
N GLN A 390 0.13 4.01 -19.74
CA GLN A 390 -0.49 4.66 -20.89
C GLN A 390 -1.35 3.66 -21.67
N PRO A 391 -2.58 4.02 -22.05
CA PRO A 391 -3.41 3.16 -22.89
C PRO A 391 -2.78 3.05 -24.28
N ALA A 392 -2.24 1.88 -24.60
CA ALA A 392 -1.74 1.60 -25.94
C ALA A 392 -2.90 1.27 -26.89
N SER A 393 -2.74 1.56 -28.19
CA SER A 393 -3.72 1.19 -29.23
C SER A 393 -3.89 -0.33 -29.37
N ALA A 394 -2.95 -1.11 -28.83
CA ALA A 394 -2.99 -2.56 -28.69
C ALA A 394 -2.40 -2.92 -27.31
N THR A 395 -3.02 -3.87 -26.60
CA THR A 395 -2.61 -4.25 -25.25
C THR A 395 -1.24 -4.93 -25.26
N ASP A 396 -0.30 -4.46 -24.43
CA ASP A 396 0.95 -5.19 -24.17
C ASP A 396 0.68 -6.36 -23.20
N ILE A 397 1.38 -7.48 -23.38
CA ILE A 397 1.39 -8.59 -22.41
C ILE A 397 2.41 -8.24 -21.32
N GLY A 398 2.07 -8.54 -20.06
CA GLY A 398 2.94 -8.33 -18.89
C GLY A 398 2.66 -7.06 -18.11
N ALA A 399 3.46 -6.85 -17.07
CA ALA A 399 3.30 -5.80 -16.05
C ALA A 399 3.56 -4.38 -16.57
N TYR A 400 4.43 -4.24 -17.58
CA TYR A 400 4.85 -2.96 -18.13
C TYR A 400 4.27 -2.74 -19.52
N ALA A 401 3.96 -1.49 -19.83
CA ALA A 401 3.75 -1.08 -21.21
C ALA A 401 5.11 -0.92 -21.93
N GLY A 402 5.11 -1.16 -23.25
CA GLY A 402 6.25 -0.77 -24.09
C GLY A 402 6.45 0.74 -24.08
N ALA A 403 7.70 1.18 -24.29
CA ALA A 403 7.98 2.59 -24.45
C ALA A 403 7.16 3.14 -25.62
N VAL A 404 6.32 4.14 -25.35
CA VAL A 404 5.68 4.91 -26.42
C VAL A 404 6.80 5.67 -27.13
N ALA A 405 6.92 5.53 -28.45
CA ALA A 405 7.80 6.40 -29.22
C ALA A 405 7.35 7.84 -28.95
N GLN A 406 8.11 8.58 -28.14
CA GLN A 406 7.87 10.01 -28.00
C GLN A 406 8.12 10.61 -29.38
N THR A 407 7.09 11.12 -30.03
CA THR A 407 7.29 12.05 -31.15
C THR A 407 8.21 13.15 -30.59
N PRO A 408 9.40 13.40 -31.19
CA PRO A 408 10.28 14.43 -30.69
C PRO A 408 9.48 15.73 -30.53
N ALA A 409 9.53 16.35 -29.36
CA ALA A 409 8.98 17.68 -29.19
C ALA A 409 9.57 18.57 -30.30
N PRO A 410 8.76 19.40 -30.99
CA PRO A 410 9.30 20.30 -31.99
C PRO A 410 10.42 21.11 -31.35
N THR A 411 11.59 21.14 -32.01
CA THR A 411 12.73 21.94 -31.56
C THR A 411 12.22 23.36 -31.33
N PRO A 412 12.35 23.93 -30.11
CA PRO A 412 11.91 25.30 -29.87
C PRO A 412 12.66 26.20 -30.85
N THR A 413 11.91 26.95 -31.65
CA THR A 413 12.47 28.01 -32.49
C THR A 413 13.30 28.93 -31.58
N PRO A 414 14.57 29.21 -31.90
CA PRO A 414 15.40 30.08 -31.05
C PRO A 414 14.69 31.41 -30.85
N THR A 415 14.42 31.76 -29.59
CA THR A 415 13.93 33.09 -29.22
C THR A 415 14.95 34.12 -29.68
N PRO A 416 14.57 35.15 -30.46
CA PRO A 416 15.50 36.19 -30.88
C PRO A 416 16.15 36.81 -29.64
N THR A 417 17.48 36.87 -29.64
CA THR A 417 18.26 37.50 -28.58
C THR A 417 17.83 38.98 -28.46
N PRO A 418 17.43 39.46 -27.26
CA PRO A 418 17.10 40.86 -27.10
C PRO A 418 18.33 41.73 -27.41
N THR A 419 18.15 42.71 -28.30
CA THR A 419 19.17 43.72 -28.61
C THR A 419 19.50 44.50 -27.32
N PRO A 420 20.77 44.64 -26.93
CA PRO A 420 21.13 45.39 -25.74
C PRO A 420 20.67 46.85 -25.85
N THR A 421 19.93 47.32 -24.85
CA THR A 421 19.53 48.72 -24.70
C THR A 421 20.79 49.58 -24.50
N PRO A 422 20.99 50.68 -25.26
CA PRO A 422 22.15 51.54 -25.10
C PRO A 422 22.22 52.14 -23.69
N THR A 423 23.39 52.06 -23.07
CA THR A 423 23.69 52.65 -21.75
C THR A 423 23.59 54.18 -21.84
N PRO A 424 22.87 54.85 -20.91
CA PRO A 424 22.80 56.31 -20.89
C PRO A 424 24.17 56.93 -20.62
N THR A 425 24.52 57.95 -21.41
CA THR A 425 25.75 58.74 -21.27
C THR A 425 25.74 59.49 -19.93
N PRO A 426 26.82 59.45 -19.13
CA PRO A 426 26.88 60.17 -17.86
C PRO A 426 26.86 61.69 -18.07
N THR A 427 26.02 62.39 -17.31
CA THR A 427 25.92 63.85 -17.24
C THR A 427 27.23 64.44 -16.69
N PRO A 428 27.83 65.46 -17.33
CA PRO A 428 29.07 66.07 -16.85
C PRO A 428 28.89 66.76 -15.49
N THR A 429 29.84 66.52 -14.59
CA THR A 429 29.93 67.16 -13.26
C THR A 429 30.27 68.64 -13.40
N PRO A 430 29.57 69.57 -12.72
CA PRO A 430 29.88 70.99 -12.78
C PRO A 430 31.24 71.31 -12.15
N THR A 431 32.00 72.17 -12.84
CA THR A 431 33.32 72.67 -12.43
C THR A 431 33.21 73.53 -11.16
N PRO A 432 34.04 73.32 -10.13
CA PRO A 432 34.03 74.16 -8.93
C PRO A 432 34.54 75.57 -9.22
N THR A 433 33.80 76.56 -8.75
CA THR A 433 34.14 78.00 -8.79
C THR A 433 35.40 78.28 -7.95
N PRO A 434 36.40 79.03 -8.47
CA PRO A 434 37.61 79.33 -7.71
C PRO A 434 37.34 80.30 -6.55
N THR A 435 37.87 79.94 -5.38
CA THR A 435 37.90 80.77 -4.16
C THR A 435 38.90 81.94 -4.34
N PRO A 436 38.52 83.20 -4.05
CA PRO A 436 39.45 84.32 -4.11
C PRO A 436 40.49 84.25 -2.98
N THR A 437 41.76 84.47 -3.31
CA THR A 437 42.88 84.59 -2.36
C THR A 437 42.95 86.01 -1.79
N PRO A 438 43.12 86.20 -0.47
CA PRO A 438 43.26 87.52 0.14
C PRO A 438 44.68 88.08 0.02
N THR A 439 44.74 89.33 -0.49
CA THR A 439 45.83 90.33 -0.58
C THR A 439 47.16 89.94 -1.21
#